data_AF-A0A1Q6Y9A4-F1
#
_entry.id   AF-A0A1Q6Y9A4-F1
#
_cell.length_a   1.000
_cell.length_b   1.000
_cell.length_c   1.000
_cell.angle_alpha   90.00
_cell.angle_beta   90.00
_cell.angle_gamma   90.00
#
_symmetry.space_group_name_H-M   'P 1'
#
loop_
_entity.id
_entity.type
_entity.pdbx_description
1 polymer ?
#
loop_
_entity_poly.entity_id
_entity_poly.type
_entity_poly.pdbx_seq_one_letter_code
_entity_poly.pdbx_strand_id
1 'polypeptide(L)'
;MTTGSAQRFGDLLRRSRLAAGLTQEELAAQAGLSVRGLSDLERGARLAPRRETLQLLAEALQLSAAERTRLEAAARQRGAPAVQAAGESLPSPQSSLSALPFVGRAQELALLEQVLTDGPPVLLVAGEPGIGKSRLLQAGIQRAQAQGWTVLTGGCHRRSGQEPFAPLVGTLADSLRPQSPNEQRLHLEGCTWLVRLLPELAETRVVSPPTWTLPAEQEHRLMFAAVARYLANVAGPAGTLLVLDDLHWAGADALDLLQALVRAPADRPLRLLVAYRDTDVTSQDPLAFLAADLAREGRATRAQLSPLEGAEATALLAELLPETADGDPHLRQQVLARAGGVPLFLVSCVQALFIGHLTWNGASHVPWTLREAILQRVVAVPEATQQVLRLAAVIGRRVPRILLVAVAARADLAEETVLEALEGSGRARLLGEAGADAYQFTHDLIREVVLSDLMLALQAHYDEALVTLERAGEVYRMESDLEGELRALAQIGRIHRWRGTSQEGLTRLLPLVHRLPKIIASRGAAAFHVALAYLYKGVGQYSEQLAAAEQAAALARASGDDYILPTPGAPGIGAPGVGTAGGDVPDADRRGHSGQRGDRESVDLNHRARQFGRSL
;
A
#
# COMPACT_ATOMS: atom_id res chain seq x y z
N MET A 1 -0.26 -43.93 -15.56
CA MET A 1 1.01 -43.31 -15.12
C MET A 1 0.68 -42.33 -14.01
N THR A 2 1.25 -42.54 -12.83
CA THR A 2 0.96 -41.86 -11.56
C THR A 2 1.27 -40.37 -11.64
N THR A 3 0.25 -39.52 -11.49
CA THR A 3 0.40 -38.07 -11.34
C THR A 3 1.11 -37.76 -10.02
N GLY A 4 2.39 -37.43 -10.09
CA GLY A 4 3.22 -37.12 -8.92
C GLY A 4 2.71 -35.88 -8.20
N SER A 5 2.28 -36.03 -6.95
CA SER A 5 1.97 -34.93 -6.04
C SER A 5 3.17 -33.97 -5.95
N ALA A 6 2.97 -32.68 -6.25
CA ALA A 6 3.98 -31.65 -6.02
C ALA A 6 4.37 -31.66 -4.52
N GLN A 7 5.60 -32.07 -4.21
CA GLN A 7 6.08 -32.21 -2.83
C GLN A 7 6.22 -30.82 -2.19
N ARG A 8 5.59 -30.59 -1.04
CA ARG A 8 5.60 -29.28 -0.36
C ARG A 8 6.97 -29.02 0.26
N PHE A 9 7.41 -27.76 0.26
CA PHE A 9 8.70 -27.34 0.83
C PHE A 9 8.94 -27.84 2.27
N GLY A 10 7.95 -27.71 3.16
CA GLY A 10 8.05 -28.19 4.54
C GLY A 10 8.23 -29.71 4.65
N ASP A 11 7.62 -30.49 3.74
CA ASP A 11 7.77 -31.94 3.69
C ASP A 11 9.16 -32.35 3.19
N LEU A 12 9.70 -31.63 2.20
CA LEU A 12 11.07 -31.83 1.71
C LEU A 12 12.10 -31.48 2.79
N LEU A 13 11.93 -30.34 3.46
CA LEU A 13 12.80 -29.91 4.55
C LEU A 13 12.79 -30.93 5.70
N ARG A 14 11.60 -31.39 6.11
CA ARG A 14 11.43 -32.42 7.14
C ARG A 14 12.07 -33.75 6.74
N ARG A 15 11.91 -34.17 5.48
CA ARG A 15 12.52 -35.41 4.96
C ARG A 15 14.05 -35.30 4.92
N SER A 16 14.59 -34.20 4.42
CA SER A 16 16.03 -33.95 4.38
C SER A 16 16.64 -33.92 5.79
N ARG A 17 15.95 -33.29 6.76
CA ARG A 17 16.38 -33.31 8.17
C ARG A 17 16.39 -34.72 8.75
N LEU A 18 15.33 -35.49 8.54
CA LEU A 18 15.24 -36.87 9.04
C LEU A 18 16.28 -37.80 8.38
N ALA A 19 16.59 -37.60 7.10
CA ALA A 19 17.65 -38.33 6.40
C ALA A 19 19.05 -38.00 6.94
N ALA A 20 19.27 -36.76 7.37
CA ALA A 20 20.49 -36.32 8.04
C ALA A 20 20.57 -36.75 9.52
N GLY A 21 19.53 -37.40 10.07
CA GLY A 21 19.49 -37.86 11.46
C GLY A 21 19.34 -36.75 12.50
N LEU A 22 18.98 -35.52 12.10
CA LEU A 22 18.94 -34.35 12.97
C LEU A 22 17.55 -34.13 13.61
N THR A 23 17.53 -33.69 14.86
CA THR A 23 16.33 -33.13 15.50
C THR A 23 16.08 -31.69 15.02
N GLN A 24 14.87 -31.15 15.28
CA GLN A 24 14.58 -29.74 14.96
C GLN A 24 15.48 -28.76 15.73
N GLU A 25 15.89 -29.13 16.95
CA GLU A 25 16.76 -28.33 17.79
C GLU A 25 18.20 -28.29 17.24
N GLU A 26 18.72 -29.45 16.83
CA GLU A 26 20.07 -29.57 16.26
C GLU A 26 20.18 -28.88 14.89
N LEU A 27 19.19 -29.04 14.01
CA LEU A 27 19.20 -28.35 12.71
C LEU A 27 19.05 -26.83 12.88
N ALA A 28 18.22 -26.38 13.83
CA ALA A 28 18.06 -24.97 14.11
C ALA A 28 19.37 -24.35 14.65
N ALA A 29 20.06 -25.05 15.55
CA ALA A 29 21.36 -24.63 16.06
C ALA A 29 22.43 -24.57 14.96
N GLN A 30 22.50 -25.58 14.08
CA GLN A 30 23.46 -25.63 12.98
C GLN A 30 23.19 -24.58 11.88
N ALA A 31 21.92 -24.26 11.62
CA ALA A 31 21.53 -23.26 10.61
C ALA A 31 21.45 -21.82 11.16
N GLY A 32 21.71 -21.60 12.45
CA GLY A 32 21.56 -20.28 13.08
C GLY A 32 20.11 -19.77 13.12
N LEU A 33 19.13 -20.70 13.18
CA LEU A 33 17.70 -20.41 13.21
C LEU A 33 17.11 -20.68 14.60
N SER A 34 15.95 -20.09 14.90
CA SER A 34 15.19 -20.50 16.09
C SER A 34 14.46 -21.82 15.85
N VAL A 35 14.36 -22.66 16.88
CA VAL A 35 13.61 -23.93 16.84
C VAL A 35 12.16 -23.72 16.40
N ARG A 36 11.54 -22.64 16.89
CA ARG A 36 10.18 -22.23 16.48
C ARG A 36 10.12 -21.85 15.00
N GLY A 37 11.12 -21.11 14.50
CA GLY A 37 11.23 -20.73 13.09
C GLY A 37 11.39 -21.94 12.15
N LEU A 38 12.21 -22.92 12.53
CA LEU A 38 12.36 -24.16 11.78
C LEU A 38 11.06 -25.00 11.81
N SER A 39 10.42 -25.11 12.97
CA SER A 39 9.16 -25.82 13.14
C SER A 39 8.03 -25.20 12.31
N ASP A 40 7.99 -23.87 12.19
CA ASP A 40 7.02 -23.14 11.35
C ASP A 40 7.28 -23.34 9.85
N LEU A 41 8.54 -23.54 9.43
CA LEU A 41 8.90 -23.87 8.05
C LEU A 41 8.51 -25.32 7.69
N GLU A 42 8.74 -26.28 8.57
CA GLU A 42 8.33 -27.68 8.34
C GLU A 42 6.81 -27.86 8.33
N ARG A 43 6.08 -27.08 9.16
CA ARG A 43 4.61 -27.08 9.20
C ARG A 43 3.97 -26.25 8.09
N GLY A 44 4.75 -25.51 7.31
CA GLY A 44 4.25 -24.64 6.25
C GLY A 44 3.50 -23.39 6.74
N ALA A 45 3.70 -22.98 8.00
CA ALA A 45 3.14 -21.74 8.53
C ALA A 45 3.87 -20.49 7.98
N ARG A 46 5.13 -20.66 7.55
CA ARG A 46 5.87 -19.69 6.72
C ARG A 46 6.09 -20.28 5.34
N LEU A 47 5.40 -19.72 4.35
CA LEU A 47 5.23 -20.34 3.03
C LEU A 47 6.34 -19.99 2.02
N ALA A 48 7.21 -19.03 2.33
CA ALA A 48 8.35 -18.63 1.50
C ALA A 48 9.52 -18.14 2.37
N PRO A 49 10.49 -19.01 2.74
CA PRO A 49 11.71 -18.58 3.43
C PRO A 49 12.56 -17.67 2.55
N ARG A 50 13.28 -16.73 3.17
CA ARG A 50 14.25 -15.87 2.48
C ARG A 50 15.37 -16.70 1.85
N ARG A 51 15.98 -16.17 0.79
CA ARG A 51 17.09 -16.83 0.08
C ARG A 51 18.26 -17.14 1.02
N GLU A 52 18.58 -16.24 1.95
CA GLU A 52 19.62 -16.51 2.96
C GLU A 52 19.25 -17.68 3.87
N THR A 53 17.98 -17.77 4.29
CA THR A 53 17.50 -18.88 5.13
C THR A 53 17.57 -20.24 4.41
N LEU A 54 17.32 -20.27 3.10
CA LEU A 54 17.47 -21.49 2.29
C LEU A 54 18.93 -21.91 2.14
N GLN A 55 19.85 -20.95 2.01
CA GLN A 55 21.29 -21.23 1.95
C GLN A 55 21.79 -21.83 3.27
N LEU A 56 21.43 -21.22 4.41
CA LEU A 56 21.80 -21.71 5.73
C LEU A 56 21.25 -23.13 6.01
N LEU A 57 20.01 -23.41 5.59
CA LEU A 57 19.43 -24.75 5.73
C LEU A 57 20.10 -25.78 4.82
N ALA A 58 20.44 -25.41 3.57
CA ALA A 58 21.11 -26.30 2.65
C ALA A 58 22.54 -26.63 3.08
N GLU A 59 23.24 -25.66 3.66
CA GLU A 59 24.58 -25.83 4.24
C GLU A 59 24.54 -26.70 5.50
N ALA A 60 23.62 -26.41 6.44
CA ALA A 60 23.46 -27.20 7.66
C ALA A 60 23.07 -28.66 7.38
N LEU A 61 22.26 -28.90 6.34
CA LEU A 61 21.85 -30.24 5.91
C LEU A 61 22.84 -30.93 4.96
N GLN A 62 23.95 -30.26 4.59
CA GLN A 62 24.95 -30.76 3.64
C GLN A 62 24.33 -31.29 2.34
N LEU A 63 23.32 -30.60 1.81
CA LEU A 63 22.56 -31.06 0.63
C LEU A 63 23.43 -31.08 -0.62
N SER A 64 23.28 -32.13 -1.44
CA SER A 64 23.88 -32.16 -2.77
C SER A 64 23.30 -31.05 -3.67
N ALA A 65 24.02 -30.70 -4.75
CA ALA A 65 23.56 -29.70 -5.72
C ALA A 65 22.16 -30.03 -6.29
N ALA A 66 21.85 -31.32 -6.49
CA ALA A 66 20.56 -31.77 -6.97
C ALA A 66 19.44 -31.60 -5.91
N GLU A 67 19.71 -31.90 -4.65
CA GLU A 67 18.74 -31.75 -3.54
C GLU A 67 18.50 -30.29 -3.20
N ARG A 68 19.56 -29.48 -3.21
CA ARG A 68 19.46 -28.03 -3.07
C ARG A 68 18.58 -27.43 -4.17
N THR A 69 18.78 -27.84 -5.42
CA THR A 69 17.96 -27.36 -6.55
C THR A 69 16.48 -27.75 -6.37
N ARG A 70 16.19 -28.95 -5.85
CA ARG A 70 14.80 -29.39 -5.55
C ARG A 70 14.18 -28.60 -4.40
N LEU A 71 14.93 -28.36 -3.32
CA LEU A 71 14.46 -27.59 -2.16
C LEU A 71 14.22 -26.12 -2.53
N GLU A 72 15.11 -25.53 -3.32
CA GLU A 72 14.96 -24.17 -3.86
C GLU A 72 13.81 -24.09 -4.87
N ALA A 73 13.61 -25.10 -5.72
CA ALA A 73 12.49 -25.15 -6.65
C ALA A 73 11.14 -25.27 -5.90
N ALA A 74 11.07 -26.06 -4.83
CA ALA A 74 9.88 -26.17 -3.99
C ALA A 74 9.57 -24.88 -3.20
N ALA A 75 10.60 -24.13 -2.82
CA ALA A 75 10.45 -22.80 -2.22
C ALA A 75 10.03 -21.74 -3.26
N ARG A 76 10.54 -21.83 -4.51
CA ARG A 76 10.20 -20.90 -5.61
C ARG A 76 8.82 -21.15 -6.21
N GLN A 77 8.36 -22.39 -6.31
CA GLN A 77 7.03 -22.77 -6.84
C GLN A 77 5.85 -22.19 -6.06
N ARG A 78 6.05 -21.64 -4.84
CA ARG A 78 5.04 -20.89 -4.08
C ARG A 78 5.43 -19.46 -3.71
N GLY A 79 6.68 -19.06 -3.96
CA GLY A 79 7.13 -17.66 -3.92
C GLY A 79 6.83 -16.87 -5.20
N ALA A 80 6.49 -17.56 -6.29
CA ALA A 80 5.89 -17.00 -7.49
C ALA A 80 4.46 -17.53 -7.62
N PRO A 81 3.45 -16.69 -7.94
CA PRO A 81 2.13 -17.20 -8.29
C PRO A 81 2.27 -18.03 -9.57
N ALA A 82 2.07 -19.34 -9.45
CA ALA A 82 2.07 -20.26 -10.58
C ALA A 82 0.77 -20.06 -11.38
N VAL A 83 0.85 -19.27 -12.45
CA VAL A 83 -0.11 -19.28 -13.55
C VAL A 83 0.37 -20.34 -14.54
N GLN A 84 -0.23 -21.53 -14.52
CA GLN A 84 -0.28 -22.42 -15.69
C GLN A 84 -1.62 -23.15 -15.78
N ALA A 85 -2.45 -22.62 -16.69
CA ALA A 85 -3.22 -23.33 -17.71
C ALA A 85 -4.00 -24.60 -17.33
N ALA A 86 -5.26 -24.40 -16.93
CA ALA A 86 -6.41 -25.11 -17.49
C ALA A 86 -7.65 -24.21 -17.28
N GLY A 87 -8.47 -24.07 -18.33
CA GLY A 87 -9.48 -23.02 -18.52
C GLY A 87 -10.43 -22.76 -17.36
N GLU A 88 -10.34 -21.55 -16.82
CA GLU A 88 -11.42 -20.63 -16.39
C GLU A 88 -10.74 -19.52 -15.59
N SER A 89 -10.55 -18.37 -16.24
CA SER A 89 -9.78 -17.25 -15.75
C SER A 89 -10.48 -16.58 -14.57
N LEU A 90 -9.96 -16.73 -13.35
CA LEU A 90 -10.25 -15.79 -12.26
C LEU A 90 -9.38 -14.53 -12.46
N PRO A 91 -9.96 -13.31 -12.43
CA PRO A 91 -9.23 -12.07 -12.71
C PRO A 91 -8.18 -11.77 -11.63
N SER A 92 -6.99 -11.34 -12.07
CA SER A 92 -5.91 -10.80 -11.24
C SER A 92 -6.34 -9.51 -10.50
N PRO A 93 -5.75 -9.14 -9.35
CA PRO A 93 -6.15 -7.96 -8.56
C PRO A 93 -6.06 -6.61 -9.31
N GLN A 94 -5.25 -6.51 -10.37
CA GLN A 94 -5.21 -5.32 -11.25
C GLN A 94 -6.32 -5.34 -12.32
N SER A 95 -6.78 -6.53 -12.73
CA SER A 95 -7.90 -6.70 -13.66
C SER A 95 -9.26 -6.66 -12.96
N SER A 96 -9.35 -7.04 -11.68
CA SER A 96 -10.54 -6.81 -10.86
C SER A 96 -10.72 -5.33 -10.53
N LEU A 97 -9.64 -4.57 -10.36
CA LEU A 97 -9.69 -3.11 -10.22
C LEU A 97 -10.13 -2.39 -11.51
N SER A 98 -10.03 -3.03 -12.69
CA SER A 98 -10.45 -2.41 -13.98
C SER A 98 -11.90 -2.68 -14.31
N ALA A 99 -12.49 -3.65 -13.62
CA ALA A 99 -13.91 -3.93 -13.66
C ALA A 99 -14.70 -3.02 -12.72
N LEU A 100 -14.05 -2.30 -11.80
CA LEU A 100 -14.71 -1.33 -10.94
C LEU A 100 -15.10 -0.07 -11.71
N PRO A 101 -16.29 0.49 -11.45
CA PRO A 101 -16.73 1.71 -12.11
C PRO A 101 -15.79 2.88 -11.81
N PHE A 102 -15.56 3.72 -12.81
CA PHE A 102 -14.79 4.94 -12.67
C PHE A 102 -15.68 6.03 -12.03
N VAL A 103 -15.37 6.41 -10.79
CA VAL A 103 -16.18 7.34 -10.00
C VAL A 103 -15.50 8.70 -9.87
N GLY A 104 -16.30 9.77 -10.01
CA GLY A 104 -15.86 11.15 -9.86
C GLY A 104 -15.07 11.70 -11.05
N ARG A 105 -14.32 12.78 -10.82
CA ARG A 105 -13.39 13.39 -11.79
C ARG A 105 -14.06 14.04 -13.00
N ALA A 106 -15.22 14.66 -12.79
CA ALA A 106 -15.98 15.29 -13.88
C ALA A 106 -15.16 16.36 -14.62
N GLN A 107 -14.34 17.13 -13.89
CA GLN A 107 -13.49 18.17 -14.47
C GLN A 107 -12.38 17.56 -15.35
N GLU A 108 -11.70 16.53 -14.87
CA GLU A 108 -10.60 15.90 -15.60
C GLU A 108 -11.08 15.08 -16.79
N LEU A 109 -12.27 14.48 -16.69
CA LEU A 109 -12.95 13.88 -17.83
C LEU A 109 -13.32 14.92 -18.90
N ALA A 110 -13.77 16.12 -18.51
CA ALA A 110 -14.05 17.19 -19.46
C ALA A 110 -12.79 17.66 -20.19
N LEU A 111 -11.64 17.75 -19.48
CA LEU A 111 -10.34 18.04 -20.12
C LEU A 111 -9.91 16.94 -21.10
N LEU A 112 -10.21 15.68 -20.78
CA LEU A 112 -9.95 14.56 -21.66
C LEU A 112 -10.75 14.68 -22.96
N GLU A 113 -12.05 14.99 -22.88
CA GLU A 113 -12.89 15.21 -24.07
C GLU A 113 -12.40 16.40 -24.90
N GLN A 114 -11.91 17.47 -24.26
CA GLN A 114 -11.32 18.60 -24.98
C GLN A 114 -10.10 18.16 -25.79
N VAL A 115 -9.21 17.33 -25.23
CA VAL A 115 -8.03 16.84 -25.96
C VAL A 115 -8.39 15.92 -27.12
N LEU A 116 -9.47 15.13 -27.02
CA LEU A 116 -9.95 14.27 -28.10
C LEU A 116 -10.72 15.02 -29.19
N THR A 117 -11.07 16.28 -28.98
CA THR A 117 -11.81 17.11 -29.94
C THR A 117 -10.90 18.22 -30.46
N ASP A 118 -11.13 19.48 -30.07
CA ASP A 118 -10.47 20.68 -30.60
C ASP A 118 -9.55 21.38 -29.60
N GLY A 119 -9.35 20.80 -28.42
CA GLY A 119 -8.48 21.33 -27.38
C GLY A 119 -6.99 21.16 -27.69
N PRO A 120 -6.12 21.57 -26.74
CA PRO A 120 -4.68 21.37 -26.86
C PRO A 120 -4.32 19.89 -27.07
N PRO A 121 -3.35 19.56 -27.94
CA PRO A 121 -3.00 18.18 -28.28
C PRO A 121 -2.42 17.36 -27.14
N VAL A 122 -2.01 17.98 -26.03
CA VAL A 122 -1.39 17.28 -24.91
C VAL A 122 -2.19 17.49 -23.64
N LEU A 123 -2.61 16.39 -22.99
CA LEU A 123 -3.10 16.41 -21.61
C LEU A 123 -2.03 15.83 -20.68
N LEU A 124 -1.54 16.66 -19.77
CA LEU A 124 -0.59 16.28 -18.73
C LEU A 124 -1.33 16.02 -17.42
N VAL A 125 -1.40 14.75 -17.00
CA VAL A 125 -2.04 14.31 -15.77
C VAL A 125 -0.99 14.18 -14.66
N ALA A 126 -0.96 15.14 -13.76
CA ALA A 126 -0.07 15.17 -12.61
C ALA A 126 -0.82 14.71 -11.35
N GLY A 127 -0.12 14.02 -10.44
CA GLY A 127 -0.70 13.67 -9.15
C GLY A 127 0.09 12.62 -8.39
N GLU A 128 -0.33 12.39 -7.15
CA GLU A 128 0.32 11.43 -6.25
C GLU A 128 0.25 9.97 -6.70
N PRO A 129 1.18 9.12 -6.22
CA PRO A 129 1.03 7.67 -6.33
C PRO A 129 -0.33 7.21 -5.78
N GLY A 130 -1.05 6.40 -6.55
CA GLY A 130 -2.34 5.84 -6.11
C GLY A 130 -3.55 6.79 -6.20
N ILE A 131 -3.37 8.02 -6.69
CA ILE A 131 -4.47 9.01 -6.79
C ILE A 131 -5.49 8.72 -7.91
N GLY A 132 -5.18 7.76 -8.79
CA GLY A 132 -6.06 7.35 -9.90
C GLY A 132 -5.59 7.75 -11.31
N LYS A 133 -4.36 8.24 -11.49
CA LYS A 133 -3.81 8.63 -12.81
C LYS A 133 -3.99 7.55 -13.87
N SER A 134 -3.48 6.35 -13.66
CA SER A 134 -3.60 5.23 -14.60
C SER A 134 -5.06 4.86 -14.88
N ARG A 135 -5.99 5.14 -13.95
CA ARG A 135 -7.41 4.89 -14.15
C ARG A 135 -8.10 5.94 -15.00
N LEU A 136 -7.69 7.20 -14.86
CA LEU A 136 -8.07 8.28 -15.78
C LEU A 136 -7.50 8.00 -17.18
N LEU A 137 -6.24 7.54 -17.30
CA LEU A 137 -5.67 7.14 -18.59
C LEU A 137 -6.51 6.05 -19.27
N GLN A 138 -6.90 5.01 -18.53
CA GLN A 138 -7.74 3.92 -19.05
C GLN A 138 -9.13 4.41 -19.47
N ALA A 139 -9.75 5.30 -18.70
CA ALA A 139 -11.02 5.94 -19.08
C ALA A 139 -10.87 6.75 -20.38
N GLY A 140 -9.70 7.35 -20.62
CA GLY A 140 -9.35 8.03 -21.86
C GLY A 140 -9.16 7.11 -23.05
N ILE A 141 -8.43 6.01 -22.85
CA ILE A 141 -8.23 4.97 -23.86
C ILE A 141 -9.57 4.46 -24.38
N GLN A 142 -10.49 4.11 -23.47
CA GLN A 142 -11.81 3.58 -23.83
C GLN A 142 -12.63 4.59 -24.65
N ARG A 143 -12.63 5.88 -24.23
CA ARG A 143 -13.34 6.95 -24.96
C ARG A 143 -12.75 7.20 -26.34
N ALA A 144 -11.43 7.28 -26.43
CA ALA A 144 -10.73 7.52 -27.69
C ALA A 144 -10.99 6.38 -28.69
N GLN A 145 -10.94 5.13 -28.24
CA GLN A 145 -11.28 3.98 -29.07
C GLN A 145 -12.73 4.05 -29.58
N ALA A 146 -13.68 4.43 -28.72
CA ALA A 146 -15.08 4.60 -29.12
C ALA A 146 -15.29 5.73 -30.16
N GLN A 147 -14.41 6.74 -30.16
CA GLN A 147 -14.43 7.86 -31.11
C GLN A 147 -13.60 7.60 -32.38
N GLY A 148 -13.01 6.40 -32.54
CA GLY A 148 -12.25 6.03 -33.74
C GLY A 148 -10.79 6.48 -33.75
N TRP A 149 -10.20 6.72 -32.59
CA TRP A 149 -8.75 6.93 -32.46
C TRP A 149 -8.00 5.60 -32.45
N THR A 150 -6.86 5.54 -33.13
CA THR A 150 -5.87 4.49 -32.87
C THR A 150 -5.14 4.83 -31.58
N VAL A 151 -5.19 3.96 -30.58
CA VAL A 151 -4.58 4.20 -29.28
C VAL A 151 -3.32 3.36 -29.10
N LEU A 152 -2.21 4.02 -28.82
CA LEU A 152 -0.92 3.40 -28.52
C LEU A 152 -0.56 3.70 -27.06
N THR A 153 -0.26 2.66 -26.28
CA THR A 153 0.01 2.78 -24.85
C THR A 153 1.46 2.42 -24.52
N GLY A 154 2.14 3.31 -23.80
CA GLY A 154 3.49 3.13 -23.28
C GLY A 154 3.60 3.48 -21.82
N GLY A 155 4.69 3.07 -21.18
CA GLY A 155 4.99 3.49 -19.82
C GLY A 155 6.48 3.40 -19.54
N CYS A 156 6.96 4.25 -18.64
CA CYS A 156 8.32 4.14 -18.13
C CYS A 156 8.34 3.32 -16.83
N HIS A 157 9.45 2.62 -16.59
CA HIS A 157 9.69 1.93 -15.31
C HIS A 157 11.05 2.31 -14.74
N ARG A 158 11.23 2.10 -13.41
CA ARG A 158 12.47 2.47 -12.67
C ARG A 158 13.77 2.08 -13.34
N ARG A 159 13.77 0.91 -13.97
CA ARG A 159 14.96 0.33 -14.57
C ARG A 159 15.12 0.67 -16.05
N SER A 160 14.02 0.92 -16.77
CA SER A 160 14.03 1.18 -18.21
C SER A 160 13.98 2.67 -18.56
N GLY A 161 13.58 3.56 -17.66
CA GLY A 161 13.48 5.00 -17.95
C GLY A 161 14.81 5.68 -18.36
N GLN A 162 15.93 5.05 -18.00
CA GLN A 162 17.29 5.45 -18.39
C GLN A 162 17.67 4.99 -19.81
N GLU A 163 16.89 4.10 -20.43
CA GLU A 163 17.12 3.69 -21.82
C GLU A 163 16.63 4.80 -22.77
N PRO A 164 17.40 5.13 -23.82
CA PRO A 164 16.99 6.13 -24.80
C PRO A 164 15.62 5.78 -25.39
N PHE A 165 14.71 6.74 -25.41
CA PHE A 165 13.37 6.60 -25.99
C PHE A 165 12.48 5.49 -25.37
N ALA A 166 12.81 4.99 -24.17
CA ALA A 166 12.17 3.83 -23.52
C ALA A 166 10.63 3.77 -23.58
N PRO A 167 9.85 4.83 -23.26
CA PRO A 167 8.39 4.74 -23.34
C PRO A 167 7.88 4.56 -24.77
N LEU A 168 8.64 4.98 -25.77
CA LEU A 168 8.23 4.99 -27.17
C LEU A 168 8.66 3.72 -27.89
N VAL A 169 9.86 3.21 -27.63
CA VAL A 169 10.38 1.99 -28.28
C VAL A 169 9.46 0.80 -28.02
N GLY A 170 9.13 0.53 -26.76
CA GLY A 170 8.21 -0.57 -26.41
C GLY A 170 6.83 -0.40 -27.04
N THR A 171 6.29 0.82 -27.00
CA THR A 171 4.98 1.16 -27.59
C THR A 171 4.92 0.90 -29.09
N LEU A 172 5.96 1.35 -29.82
CA LEU A 172 6.06 1.15 -31.26
C LEU A 172 6.24 -0.33 -31.60
N ALA A 173 7.10 -1.04 -30.87
CA ALA A 173 7.31 -2.48 -31.04
C ALA A 173 6.01 -3.28 -30.85
N ASP A 174 5.26 -3.00 -29.77
CA ASP A 174 4.02 -3.72 -29.46
C ASP A 174 2.93 -3.44 -30.49
N SER A 175 2.86 -2.22 -31.02
CA SER A 175 1.91 -1.87 -32.09
C SER A 175 2.14 -2.62 -33.40
N LEU A 176 3.37 -3.06 -33.66
CA LEU A 176 3.76 -3.82 -34.85
C LEU A 176 3.54 -5.33 -34.72
N ARG A 177 3.56 -5.90 -33.50
CA ARG A 177 3.48 -7.36 -33.26
C ARG A 177 2.21 -8.06 -33.76
N PRO A 178 0.99 -7.51 -33.65
CA PRO A 178 -0.23 -8.23 -34.01
C PRO A 178 -0.61 -8.15 -35.50
N GLN A 179 0.21 -7.53 -36.36
CA GLN A 179 -0.17 -7.15 -37.72
C GLN A 179 0.21 -8.18 -38.78
N SER A 180 -0.58 -8.26 -39.85
CA SER A 180 -0.21 -9.04 -41.03
C SER A 180 0.97 -8.40 -41.77
N PRO A 181 1.78 -9.17 -42.53
CA PRO A 181 2.94 -8.61 -43.26
C PRO A 181 2.59 -7.48 -44.25
N ASN A 182 1.35 -7.45 -44.77
CA ASN A 182 0.90 -6.40 -45.68
C ASN A 182 0.52 -5.11 -44.93
N GLU A 183 -0.12 -5.21 -43.76
CA GLU A 183 -0.40 -4.05 -42.90
C GLU A 183 0.89 -3.44 -42.36
N GLN A 184 1.85 -4.28 -41.95
CA GLN A 184 3.17 -3.81 -41.53
C GLN A 184 3.87 -3.00 -42.63
N ARG A 185 3.80 -3.45 -43.89
CA ARG A 185 4.37 -2.70 -45.03
C ARG A 185 3.71 -1.34 -45.22
N LEU A 186 2.39 -1.28 -45.13
CA LEU A 186 1.64 -0.02 -45.25
C LEU A 186 2.02 0.95 -44.11
N HIS A 187 2.06 0.45 -42.87
CA HIS A 187 2.39 1.29 -41.72
C HIS A 187 3.85 1.75 -41.71
N LEU A 188 4.77 0.94 -42.24
CA LEU A 188 6.20 1.26 -42.31
C LEU A 188 6.61 2.03 -43.58
N GLU A 189 5.66 2.37 -44.46
CA GLU A 189 5.94 3.14 -45.66
C GLU A 189 6.57 4.50 -45.31
N GLY A 190 7.74 4.80 -45.88
CA GLY A 190 8.49 6.02 -45.61
C GLY A 190 9.14 6.10 -44.21
N CYS A 191 9.10 5.03 -43.42
CA CYS A 191 9.59 5.01 -42.04
C CYS A 191 10.98 4.38 -41.90
N THR A 192 11.87 4.55 -42.89
CA THR A 192 13.17 3.85 -42.97
C THR A 192 14.03 4.03 -41.72
N TRP A 193 14.03 5.22 -41.12
CA TRP A 193 14.84 5.52 -39.95
C TRP A 193 14.29 4.94 -38.64
N LEU A 194 13.10 4.34 -38.65
CA LEU A 194 12.54 3.64 -37.49
C LEU A 194 13.39 2.43 -37.08
N VAL A 195 14.18 1.87 -38.01
CA VAL A 195 15.12 0.76 -37.76
C VAL A 195 16.18 1.10 -36.69
N ARG A 196 16.44 2.39 -36.43
CA ARG A 196 17.35 2.85 -35.37
C ARG A 196 16.75 2.73 -33.97
N LEU A 197 15.44 2.83 -33.86
CA LEU A 197 14.69 2.63 -32.61
C LEU A 197 14.29 1.17 -32.42
N LEU A 198 14.01 0.48 -33.52
CA LEU A 198 13.57 -0.92 -33.57
C LEU A 198 14.46 -1.74 -34.51
N PRO A 199 15.64 -2.19 -34.05
CA PRO A 199 16.56 -2.98 -34.87
C PRO A 199 15.93 -4.27 -35.42
N GLU A 200 14.92 -4.81 -34.75
CA GLU A 200 14.21 -6.03 -35.18
C GLU A 200 13.52 -5.85 -36.53
N LEU A 201 13.21 -4.61 -36.93
CA LEU A 201 12.65 -4.31 -38.25
C LEU A 201 13.60 -4.66 -39.40
N ALA A 202 14.92 -4.63 -39.19
CA ALA A 202 15.88 -5.02 -40.22
C ALA A 202 15.77 -6.51 -40.59
N GLU A 203 15.40 -7.35 -39.63
CA GLU A 203 15.27 -8.80 -39.82
C GLU A 203 14.03 -9.16 -40.65
N THR A 204 12.97 -8.35 -40.57
CA THR A 204 11.71 -8.55 -41.31
C THR A 204 11.83 -8.30 -42.82
N ARG A 205 12.92 -7.68 -43.29
CA ARG A 205 13.15 -7.23 -44.68
C ARG A 205 12.06 -6.31 -45.26
N VAL A 206 11.17 -5.78 -44.42
CA VAL A 206 10.15 -4.79 -44.81
C VAL A 206 10.78 -3.41 -44.98
N VAL A 207 11.78 -3.11 -44.14
CA VAL A 207 12.53 -1.86 -44.15
C VAL A 207 14.01 -2.18 -44.32
N SER A 208 14.67 -1.60 -45.31
CA SER A 208 16.13 -1.71 -45.45
C SER A 208 16.82 -0.64 -44.62
N PRO A 209 17.87 -0.99 -43.84
CA PRO A 209 18.61 0.01 -43.10
C PRO A 209 19.30 1.00 -44.05
N PRO A 210 19.42 2.28 -43.67
CA PRO A 210 20.14 3.25 -44.47
C PRO A 210 21.61 2.82 -44.60
N THR A 211 22.14 2.88 -45.82
CA THR A 211 23.52 2.46 -46.14
C THR A 211 24.54 3.59 -45.95
N TRP A 212 24.09 4.82 -45.70
CA TRP A 212 24.93 5.99 -45.50
C TRP A 212 24.99 6.39 -44.03
N THR A 213 26.17 6.81 -43.58
CA THR A 213 26.35 7.45 -42.28
C THR A 213 26.05 8.94 -42.41
N LEU A 214 25.24 9.47 -41.49
CA LEU A 214 24.90 10.90 -41.41
C LEU A 214 25.48 11.50 -40.13
N PRO A 215 25.60 12.83 -40.05
CA PRO A 215 25.82 13.51 -38.77
C PRO A 215 24.67 13.19 -37.81
N ALA A 216 24.99 13.02 -36.51
CA ALA A 216 24.03 12.58 -35.49
C ALA A 216 22.75 13.44 -35.44
N GLU A 217 22.87 14.76 -35.58
CA GLU A 217 21.73 15.69 -35.59
C GLU A 217 20.79 15.48 -36.78
N GLN A 218 21.32 15.11 -37.94
CA GLN A 218 20.51 14.82 -39.12
C GLN A 218 19.84 13.45 -39.01
N GLU A 219 20.56 12.47 -38.46
CA GLU A 219 20.01 11.15 -38.14
C GLU A 219 18.88 11.25 -37.11
N HIS A 220 19.03 12.02 -36.04
CA HIS A 220 17.99 12.27 -35.03
C HIS A 220 16.74 12.91 -35.65
N ARG A 221 16.91 13.94 -36.49
CA ARG A 221 15.78 14.59 -37.18
C ARG A 221 15.01 13.63 -38.08
N LEU A 222 15.72 12.80 -38.85
CA LEU A 222 15.09 11.81 -39.73
C LEU A 222 14.42 10.68 -38.94
N MET A 223 15.02 10.26 -37.83
CA MET A 223 14.42 9.30 -36.90
C MET A 223 13.11 9.85 -36.30
N PHE A 224 13.11 11.09 -35.83
CA PHE A 224 11.90 11.72 -35.26
C PHE A 224 10.81 11.88 -36.33
N ALA A 225 11.18 12.27 -37.54
CA ALA A 225 10.27 12.34 -38.67
C ALA A 225 9.70 10.96 -39.05
N ALA A 226 10.49 9.89 -38.95
CA ALA A 226 10.02 8.53 -39.20
C ALA A 226 9.02 8.07 -38.14
N VAL A 227 9.21 8.43 -36.86
CA VAL A 227 8.22 8.17 -35.80
C VAL A 227 6.92 8.93 -36.07
N ALA A 228 7.01 10.23 -36.40
CA ALA A 228 5.84 11.03 -36.74
C ALA A 228 5.06 10.44 -37.93
N ARG A 229 5.78 10.03 -38.99
CA ARG A 229 5.19 9.39 -40.17
C ARG A 229 4.53 8.06 -39.81
N TYR A 230 5.20 7.23 -39.02
CA TYR A 230 4.63 5.96 -38.56
C TYR A 230 3.31 6.17 -37.81
N LEU A 231 3.29 7.11 -36.86
CA LEU A 231 2.09 7.46 -36.09
C LEU A 231 0.95 7.99 -36.99
N ALA A 232 1.27 8.68 -38.08
CA ALA A 232 0.30 9.11 -39.07
C ALA A 232 -0.21 7.94 -39.94
N ASN A 233 0.65 6.98 -40.28
CA ASN A 233 0.30 5.82 -41.09
C ASN A 233 -0.63 4.85 -40.34
N VAL A 234 -0.46 4.70 -39.02
CA VAL A 234 -1.34 3.85 -38.18
C VAL A 234 -2.60 4.58 -37.69
N ALA A 235 -2.76 5.86 -38.04
CA ALA A 235 -3.84 6.69 -37.52
C ALA A 235 -5.22 6.17 -37.91
N GLY A 236 -6.13 6.15 -36.94
CA GLY A 236 -7.53 5.83 -37.16
C GLY A 236 -8.27 6.97 -37.86
N PRO A 237 -9.59 6.83 -38.09
CA PRO A 237 -10.43 7.89 -38.64
C PRO A 237 -10.27 9.23 -37.93
N ALA A 238 -10.17 9.20 -36.58
CA ALA A 238 -10.04 10.39 -35.76
C ALA A 238 -8.58 10.79 -35.47
N GLY A 239 -7.59 9.96 -35.81
CA GLY A 239 -6.17 10.21 -35.52
C GLY A 239 -5.49 9.13 -34.67
N THR A 240 -4.36 9.51 -34.07
CA THR A 240 -3.58 8.67 -33.14
C THR A 240 -3.53 9.31 -31.76
N LEU A 241 -3.87 8.54 -30.73
CA LEU A 241 -3.70 8.92 -29.32
C LEU A 241 -2.54 8.12 -28.74
N LEU A 242 -1.49 8.82 -28.30
CA LEU A 242 -0.37 8.24 -27.58
C LEU A 242 -0.57 8.43 -26.08
N VAL A 243 -0.72 7.33 -25.35
CA VAL A 243 -0.94 7.33 -23.90
C VAL A 243 0.32 6.86 -23.19
N LEU A 244 0.93 7.71 -22.37
CA LEU A 244 2.17 7.41 -21.67
C LEU A 244 1.99 7.50 -20.16
N ASP A 245 2.27 6.41 -19.44
CA ASP A 245 2.23 6.39 -17.97
C ASP A 245 3.63 6.54 -17.37
N ASP A 246 3.68 7.07 -16.13
CA ASP A 246 4.90 7.29 -15.36
C ASP A 246 6.01 8.06 -16.14
N LEU A 247 5.69 9.15 -16.85
CA LEU A 247 6.68 9.87 -17.68
C LEU A 247 7.83 10.53 -16.89
N HIS A 248 7.69 10.73 -15.58
CA HIS A 248 8.75 11.23 -14.69
C HIS A 248 10.03 10.39 -14.66
N TRP A 249 10.03 9.18 -15.21
CA TRP A 249 11.25 8.38 -15.36
C TRP A 249 11.89 8.51 -16.74
N ALA A 250 11.26 9.22 -17.68
CA ALA A 250 11.76 9.31 -19.04
C ALA A 250 13.06 10.11 -19.11
N GLY A 251 14.06 9.57 -19.82
CA GLY A 251 15.27 10.30 -20.17
C GLY A 251 15.02 11.46 -21.13
N ALA A 252 16.00 12.36 -21.22
CA ALA A 252 15.94 13.57 -22.05
C ALA A 252 15.62 13.26 -23.53
N ASP A 253 16.22 12.22 -24.11
CA ASP A 253 16.00 11.84 -25.51
C ASP A 253 14.51 11.53 -25.80
N ALA A 254 13.83 10.86 -24.87
CA ALA A 254 12.41 10.56 -25.02
C ALA A 254 11.56 11.84 -24.97
N LEU A 255 11.91 12.78 -24.09
CA LEU A 255 11.22 14.06 -23.95
C LEU A 255 11.43 14.96 -25.19
N ASP A 256 12.63 14.97 -25.76
CA ASP A 256 12.95 15.68 -26.99
C ASP A 256 12.14 15.14 -28.18
N LEU A 257 12.02 13.82 -28.29
CA LEU A 257 11.18 13.19 -29.30
C LEU A 257 9.70 13.57 -29.10
N LEU A 258 9.17 13.52 -27.88
CA LEU A 258 7.79 13.94 -27.61
C LEU A 258 7.55 15.40 -27.98
N GLN A 259 8.50 16.29 -27.65
CA GLN A 259 8.42 17.70 -28.03
C GLN A 259 8.39 17.87 -29.55
N ALA A 260 9.25 17.15 -30.27
CA ALA A 260 9.29 17.17 -31.72
C ALA A 260 7.97 16.65 -32.34
N LEU A 261 7.42 15.56 -31.82
CA LEU A 261 6.16 14.98 -32.29
C LEU A 261 4.97 15.95 -32.12
N VAL A 262 4.89 16.62 -30.98
CA VAL A 262 3.80 17.59 -30.69
C VAL A 262 3.89 18.82 -31.59
N ARG A 263 5.10 19.21 -32.01
CA ARG A 263 5.33 20.37 -32.89
C ARG A 263 5.31 20.02 -34.38
N ALA A 264 5.40 18.74 -34.74
CA ALA A 264 5.43 18.30 -36.12
C ALA A 264 4.10 18.64 -36.82
N PRO A 265 4.14 19.18 -38.06
CA PRO A 265 2.95 19.22 -38.88
C PRO A 265 2.55 17.79 -39.25
N ALA A 266 1.28 17.45 -39.04
CA ALA A 266 0.79 16.11 -39.31
C ALA A 266 -0.48 16.16 -40.17
N ASP A 267 -0.53 15.31 -41.19
CA ASP A 267 -1.70 15.14 -42.06
C ASP A 267 -2.89 14.51 -41.31
N ARG A 268 -2.60 13.84 -40.19
CA ARG A 268 -3.55 13.23 -39.26
C ARG A 268 -3.28 13.75 -37.85
N PRO A 269 -4.31 14.02 -37.04
CA PRO A 269 -4.10 14.57 -35.71
C PRO A 269 -3.42 13.55 -34.78
N LEU A 270 -2.40 14.03 -34.08
CA LEU A 270 -1.70 13.30 -33.02
C LEU A 270 -2.01 13.97 -31.67
N ARG A 271 -2.54 13.21 -30.73
CA ARG A 271 -2.84 13.65 -29.36
C ARG A 271 -2.02 12.83 -28.36
N LEU A 272 -1.60 13.47 -27.27
CA LEU A 272 -0.84 12.84 -26.19
C LEU A 272 -1.63 12.92 -24.88
N LEU A 273 -1.74 11.80 -24.20
CA LEU A 273 -2.29 11.72 -22.85
C LEU A 273 -1.22 11.13 -21.93
N VAL A 274 -0.65 11.97 -21.08
CA VAL A 274 0.57 11.64 -20.34
C VAL A 274 0.32 11.74 -18.86
N ALA A 275 0.70 10.73 -18.08
CA ALA A 275 0.69 10.80 -16.63
C ALA A 275 2.10 10.83 -16.04
N TYR A 276 2.28 11.60 -14.96
CA TYR A 276 3.51 11.61 -14.19
C TYR A 276 3.25 11.87 -12.70
N ARG A 277 4.25 11.60 -11.87
CA ARG A 277 4.20 11.86 -10.43
C ARG A 277 4.82 13.22 -10.17
N ASP A 278 4.03 14.13 -9.62
CA ASP A 278 4.49 15.47 -9.26
C ASP A 278 5.44 15.48 -8.06
N THR A 279 5.37 14.48 -7.17
CA THR A 279 6.32 14.30 -6.06
C THR A 279 7.74 14.00 -6.53
N ASP A 280 7.88 13.43 -7.73
CA ASP A 280 9.15 12.97 -8.27
C ASP A 280 9.73 13.95 -9.32
N VAL A 281 8.97 14.98 -9.70
CA VAL A 281 9.36 15.98 -10.70
C VAL A 281 9.64 17.31 -10.01
N THR A 282 10.91 17.72 -10.03
CA THR A 282 11.34 19.00 -9.44
C THR A 282 11.22 20.16 -10.44
N SER A 283 11.39 21.40 -9.99
CA SER A 283 11.39 22.57 -10.87
C SER A 283 12.57 22.61 -11.85
N GLN A 284 13.61 21.80 -11.63
CA GLN A 284 14.79 21.69 -12.50
C GLN A 284 14.72 20.45 -13.41
N ASP A 285 13.62 19.69 -13.35
CA ASP A 285 13.45 18.47 -14.11
C ASP A 285 13.15 18.79 -15.60
N PRO A 286 13.79 18.10 -16.57
CA PRO A 286 13.48 18.24 -17.99
C PRO A 286 11.99 18.12 -18.33
N LEU A 287 11.25 17.25 -17.62
CA LEU A 287 9.81 17.10 -17.83
C LEU A 287 9.04 18.35 -17.40
N ALA A 288 9.47 19.04 -16.33
CA ALA A 288 8.86 20.29 -15.88
C ALA A 288 9.06 21.40 -16.93
N PHE A 289 10.26 21.50 -17.50
CA PHE A 289 10.55 22.45 -18.58
C PHE A 289 9.72 22.17 -19.84
N LEU A 290 9.66 20.90 -20.28
CA LEU A 290 8.83 20.49 -21.41
C LEU A 290 7.36 20.86 -21.20
N ALA A 291 6.81 20.56 -20.02
CA ALA A 291 5.43 20.86 -19.68
C ALA A 291 5.14 22.37 -19.73
N ALA A 292 6.06 23.19 -19.19
CA ALA A 292 5.94 24.65 -19.20
C ALA A 292 6.03 25.23 -20.62
N ASP A 293 6.93 24.70 -21.46
CA ASP A 293 7.08 25.11 -22.85
C ASP A 293 5.81 24.83 -23.66
N LEU A 294 5.28 23.61 -23.58
CA LEU A 294 4.07 23.22 -24.30
C LEU A 294 2.84 24.00 -23.81
N ALA A 295 2.75 24.30 -22.52
CA ALA A 295 1.67 25.13 -21.98
C ALA A 295 1.73 26.56 -22.51
N ARG A 296 2.93 27.16 -22.57
CA ARG A 296 3.15 28.51 -23.11
C ARG A 296 2.79 28.60 -24.60
N GLU A 297 3.03 27.53 -25.34
CA GLU A 297 2.65 27.40 -26.76
C GLU A 297 1.15 27.13 -26.96
N GLY A 298 0.36 26.98 -25.90
CA GLY A 298 -1.05 26.60 -25.97
C GLY A 298 -1.27 25.16 -26.47
N ARG A 299 -0.23 24.31 -26.41
CA ARG A 299 -0.24 22.93 -26.89
C ARG A 299 -0.51 21.90 -25.80
N ALA A 300 -0.39 22.28 -24.53
CA ALA A 300 -0.67 21.41 -23.40
C ALA A 300 -1.64 22.02 -22.39
N THR A 301 -2.53 21.17 -21.87
CA THR A 301 -3.31 21.45 -20.66
C THR A 301 -2.83 20.52 -19.54
N ARG A 302 -2.76 21.04 -18.32
CA ARG A 302 -2.39 20.25 -17.14
C ARG A 302 -3.61 19.97 -16.26
N ALA A 303 -3.87 18.69 -16.00
CA ALA A 303 -4.83 18.21 -15.01
C ALA A 303 -4.07 17.79 -13.75
N GLN A 304 -4.32 18.48 -12.63
CA GLN A 304 -3.73 18.16 -11.34
C GLN A 304 -4.72 17.35 -10.52
N LEU A 305 -4.46 16.06 -10.34
CA LEU A 305 -5.32 15.19 -9.55
C LEU A 305 -5.12 15.45 -8.05
N SER A 306 -6.18 15.91 -7.40
CA SER A 306 -6.34 15.98 -5.94
C SER A 306 -6.95 14.68 -5.40
N PRO A 307 -6.94 14.43 -4.07
CA PRO A 307 -7.79 13.40 -3.48
C PRO A 307 -9.27 13.60 -3.85
N LEU A 308 -10.03 12.50 -3.95
CA LEU A 308 -11.47 12.56 -4.21
C LEU A 308 -12.17 13.33 -3.09
N GLU A 309 -13.13 14.17 -3.47
CA GLU A 309 -13.94 14.91 -2.50
C GLU A 309 -14.88 13.98 -1.73
N GLY A 310 -15.43 14.43 -0.61
CA GLY A 310 -16.23 13.60 0.29
C GLY A 310 -17.36 12.83 -0.41
N ALA A 311 -18.08 13.48 -1.33
CA ALA A 311 -19.16 12.83 -2.09
C ALA A 311 -18.63 11.77 -3.07
N GLU A 312 -17.56 12.08 -3.81
CA GLU A 312 -16.94 11.15 -4.78
C GLU A 312 -16.26 9.96 -4.08
N ALA A 313 -15.59 10.21 -2.96
CA ALA A 313 -14.98 9.18 -2.12
C ALA A 313 -16.04 8.26 -1.50
N THR A 314 -17.18 8.81 -1.08
CA THR A 314 -18.32 8.04 -0.57
C THR A 314 -18.92 7.18 -1.67
N ALA A 315 -19.11 7.73 -2.87
CA ALA A 315 -19.62 6.99 -4.01
C ALA A 315 -18.66 5.84 -4.41
N LEU A 316 -17.35 6.10 -4.46
CA LEU A 316 -16.37 5.05 -4.73
C LEU A 316 -16.39 3.97 -3.64
N LEU A 317 -16.53 4.36 -2.37
CA LEU A 317 -16.61 3.40 -1.27
C LEU A 317 -17.88 2.52 -1.37
N ALA A 318 -19.02 3.09 -1.74
CA ALA A 318 -20.27 2.35 -1.92
C ALA A 318 -20.14 1.28 -3.02
N GLU A 319 -19.46 1.60 -4.13
CA GLU A 319 -19.18 0.64 -5.21
C GLU A 319 -18.19 -0.47 -4.81
N LEU A 320 -17.34 -0.22 -3.81
CA LEU A 320 -16.34 -1.16 -3.32
C LEU A 320 -16.88 -2.11 -2.24
N LEU A 321 -17.87 -1.67 -1.45
CA LEU A 321 -18.47 -2.46 -0.38
C LEU A 321 -19.55 -3.39 -0.96
N PRO A 322 -19.68 -4.64 -0.48
CA PRO A 322 -20.83 -5.46 -0.82
C PRO A 322 -22.05 -4.97 -0.05
N GLU A 323 -23.23 -5.28 -0.57
CA GLU A 323 -24.52 -4.93 0.05
C GLU A 323 -24.62 -5.31 1.54
N THR A 324 -23.92 -6.35 1.98
CA THR A 324 -23.92 -6.83 3.38
C THR A 324 -23.11 -5.97 4.35
N ALA A 325 -22.07 -5.26 3.89
CA ALA A 325 -21.24 -4.37 4.71
C ALA A 325 -21.56 -2.89 4.49
N ASP A 326 -22.35 -2.57 3.47
CA ASP A 326 -22.79 -1.22 3.15
C ASP A 326 -23.76 -0.65 4.22
N GLY A 327 -24.32 -1.48 5.10
CA GLY A 327 -25.24 -1.01 6.15
C GLY A 327 -24.61 -0.24 7.33
N ASP A 328 -23.29 -0.30 7.54
CA ASP A 328 -22.64 0.28 8.73
C ASP A 328 -22.09 1.70 8.45
N PRO A 329 -22.80 2.77 8.86
CA PRO A 329 -22.36 4.16 8.62
C PRO A 329 -21.05 4.48 9.34
N HIS A 330 -20.79 3.81 10.46
CA HIS A 330 -19.58 4.01 11.26
C HIS A 330 -18.35 3.51 10.53
N LEU A 331 -18.44 2.29 10.00
CA LEU A 331 -17.41 1.68 9.17
C LEU A 331 -17.06 2.58 7.98
N ARG A 332 -18.08 3.10 7.27
CA ARG A 332 -17.87 3.99 6.13
C ARG A 332 -17.11 5.27 6.53
N GLN A 333 -17.56 5.95 7.57
CA GLN A 333 -16.91 7.18 8.05
C GLN A 333 -15.44 6.95 8.41
N GLN A 334 -15.13 5.81 9.04
CA GLN A 334 -13.76 5.48 9.41
C GLN A 334 -12.89 5.09 8.20
N VAL A 335 -13.42 4.40 7.20
CA VAL A 335 -12.66 4.12 5.97
C VAL A 335 -12.36 5.41 5.20
N LEU A 336 -13.36 6.29 5.06
CA LEU A 336 -13.21 7.58 4.40
C LEU A 336 -12.20 8.48 5.12
N ALA A 337 -12.29 8.57 6.45
CA ALA A 337 -11.36 9.36 7.26
C ALA A 337 -9.92 8.83 7.15
N ARG A 338 -9.72 7.51 7.19
CA ARG A 338 -8.38 6.89 7.05
C ARG A 338 -7.78 7.09 5.66
N ALA A 339 -8.59 6.89 4.62
CA ALA A 339 -8.11 6.93 3.24
C ALA A 339 -7.87 8.36 2.74
N GLY A 340 -8.50 9.36 3.36
CA GLY A 340 -8.30 10.78 3.02
C GLY A 340 -8.60 11.10 1.55
N GLY A 341 -9.57 10.40 0.95
CA GLY A 341 -9.96 10.57 -0.45
C GLY A 341 -9.02 9.95 -1.49
N VAL A 342 -7.94 9.26 -1.10
CA VAL A 342 -7.04 8.60 -2.05
C VAL A 342 -7.63 7.26 -2.51
N PRO A 343 -7.93 7.06 -3.81
CA PRO A 343 -8.59 5.86 -4.30
C PRO A 343 -7.85 4.56 -3.94
N LEU A 344 -6.52 4.53 -4.08
CA LEU A 344 -5.72 3.36 -3.70
C LEU A 344 -5.92 2.97 -2.23
N PHE A 345 -6.06 3.96 -1.34
CA PHE A 345 -6.22 3.71 0.09
C PHE A 345 -7.62 3.18 0.39
N LEU A 346 -8.66 3.75 -0.24
CA LEU A 346 -10.04 3.26 -0.13
C LEU A 346 -10.14 1.78 -0.54
N VAL A 347 -9.63 1.44 -1.73
CA VAL A 347 -9.59 0.05 -2.22
C VAL A 347 -8.86 -0.85 -1.22
N SER A 348 -7.66 -0.43 -0.78
CA SER A 348 -6.84 -1.24 0.10
C SER A 348 -7.50 -1.49 1.45
N CYS A 349 -8.15 -0.47 2.03
CA CYS A 349 -8.93 -0.60 3.27
C CYS A 349 -10.06 -1.61 3.10
N VAL A 350 -10.83 -1.51 2.01
CA VAL A 350 -11.92 -2.44 1.73
C VAL A 350 -11.42 -3.88 1.53
N GLN A 351 -10.34 -4.08 0.78
CA GLN A 351 -9.71 -5.40 0.63
C GLN A 351 -9.27 -5.99 1.98
N ALA A 352 -8.71 -5.16 2.86
CA ALA A 352 -8.27 -5.60 4.18
C ALA A 352 -9.45 -5.99 5.10
N LEU A 353 -10.63 -5.38 4.92
CA LEU A 353 -11.86 -5.79 5.61
C LEU A 353 -12.25 -7.21 5.19
N PHE A 354 -12.21 -7.50 3.89
CA PHE A 354 -12.64 -8.80 3.35
C PHE A 354 -11.74 -9.97 3.72
N ILE A 355 -10.44 -9.74 3.84
CA ILE A 355 -9.48 -10.80 4.16
C ILE A 355 -9.47 -11.09 5.68
N GLY A 356 -10.25 -10.36 6.49
CA GLY A 356 -10.33 -10.54 7.94
C GLY A 356 -9.06 -10.06 8.68
N HIS A 357 -8.20 -9.29 8.01
CA HIS A 357 -6.98 -8.71 8.60
C HIS A 357 -7.24 -7.44 9.40
N LEU A 358 -8.41 -6.82 9.24
CA LEU A 358 -8.89 -5.76 10.11
C LEU A 358 -9.83 -6.37 11.15
N THR A 359 -9.33 -6.58 12.37
CA THR A 359 -10.23 -6.65 13.53
C THR A 359 -10.43 -5.22 14.04
N TRP A 360 -11.68 -4.83 14.21
CA TRP A 360 -12.08 -3.46 14.56
C TRP A 360 -11.93 -3.20 16.05
N ASN A 361 -10.69 -3.19 16.53
CA ASN A 361 -10.35 -3.10 17.95
C ASN A 361 -9.17 -2.15 18.22
N GLY A 362 -9.02 -1.10 17.40
CA GLY A 362 -7.99 -0.07 17.60
C GLY A 362 -6.54 -0.52 17.32
N ALA A 363 -6.36 -1.79 16.94
CA ALA A 363 -5.10 -2.39 16.52
C ALA A 363 -5.28 -3.06 15.15
N SER A 364 -5.66 -2.29 14.13
CA SER A 364 -5.92 -2.81 12.80
C SER A 364 -4.72 -2.52 11.88
N HIS A 365 -4.16 -3.56 11.27
CA HIS A 365 -2.96 -3.47 10.43
C HIS A 365 -3.28 -2.79 9.10
N VAL A 366 -2.53 -1.73 8.76
CA VAL A 366 -2.45 -1.23 7.38
C VAL A 366 -2.09 -2.41 6.47
N PRO A 367 -2.86 -2.70 5.40
CA PRO A 367 -2.57 -3.81 4.50
C PRO A 367 -1.12 -3.75 4.01
N TRP A 368 -0.46 -4.92 3.94
CA TRP A 368 0.98 -5.02 3.73
C TRP A 368 1.47 -4.25 2.49
N THR A 369 0.74 -4.34 1.37
CA THR A 369 1.06 -3.65 0.12
C THR A 369 1.08 -2.14 0.29
N LEU A 370 0.09 -1.61 1.01
CA LEU A 370 -0.04 -0.18 1.28
C LEU A 370 1.05 0.29 2.26
N ARG A 371 1.31 -0.51 3.29
CA ARG A 371 2.43 -0.28 4.22
C ARG A 371 3.74 -0.19 3.45
N GLU A 372 4.04 -1.16 2.58
CA GLU A 372 5.28 -1.16 1.80
C GLU A 372 5.39 0.04 0.86
N ALA A 373 4.30 0.42 0.18
CA ALA A 373 4.28 1.60 -0.68
C ALA A 373 4.58 2.89 0.10
N ILE A 374 4.00 3.05 1.30
CA ILE A 374 4.27 4.19 2.17
C ILE A 374 5.71 4.14 2.70
N LEU A 375 6.18 2.99 3.16
CA LEU A 375 7.56 2.84 3.65
C LEU A 375 8.59 3.12 2.58
N GLN A 376 8.35 2.72 1.33
CA GLN A 376 9.23 3.08 0.23
C GLN A 376 9.31 4.59 0.01
N ARG A 377 8.21 5.34 0.18
CA ARG A 377 8.22 6.81 0.13
C ARG A 377 9.01 7.41 1.29
N VAL A 378 8.87 6.85 2.49
CA VAL A 378 9.60 7.30 3.68
C VAL A 378 11.09 7.01 3.55
N VAL A 379 11.49 5.83 3.06
CA VAL A 379 12.91 5.47 2.88
C VAL A 379 13.57 6.24 1.73
N ALA A 380 12.78 6.73 0.77
CA ALA A 380 13.30 7.50 -0.36
C ALA A 380 13.71 8.94 0.00
N VAL A 381 13.24 9.49 1.12
CA VAL A 381 13.66 10.82 1.60
C VAL A 381 14.93 10.72 2.47
N PRO A 382 15.71 11.81 2.61
CA PRO A 382 16.92 11.83 3.43
C PRO A 382 16.68 11.38 4.88
N GLU A 383 17.70 10.84 5.53
CA GLU A 383 17.60 10.29 6.89
C GLU A 383 17.08 11.32 7.91
N ALA A 384 17.55 12.56 7.83
CA ALA A 384 17.03 13.66 8.66
C ALA A 384 15.52 13.88 8.46
N THR A 385 15.02 13.79 7.22
CA THR A 385 13.59 13.85 6.94
C THR A 385 12.84 12.67 7.55
N GLN A 386 13.41 11.48 7.52
CA GLN A 386 12.82 10.31 8.16
C GLN A 386 12.73 10.48 9.68
N GLN A 387 13.75 11.06 10.31
CA GLN A 387 13.74 11.36 11.74
C GLN A 387 12.66 12.39 12.08
N VAL A 388 12.55 13.49 11.33
CA VAL A 388 11.49 14.49 11.50
C VAL A 388 10.11 13.89 11.32
N LEU A 389 9.91 13.00 10.34
CA LEU A 389 8.65 12.26 10.15
C LEU A 389 8.30 11.37 11.35
N ARG A 390 9.29 10.70 11.96
CA ARG A 390 9.09 9.89 13.17
C ARG A 390 8.69 10.77 14.35
N LEU A 391 9.36 11.90 14.56
CA LEU A 391 9.02 12.88 15.60
C LEU A 391 7.61 13.44 15.39
N ALA A 392 7.27 13.84 14.16
CA ALA A 392 5.93 14.31 13.79
C ALA A 392 4.87 13.24 14.04
N ALA A 393 5.14 11.96 13.71
CA ALA A 393 4.21 10.86 13.93
C ALA A 393 3.92 10.63 15.43
N VAL A 394 4.94 10.79 16.26
CA VAL A 394 4.84 10.76 17.73
C VAL A 394 4.02 11.94 18.24
N ILE A 395 4.29 13.16 17.76
CA ILE A 395 3.58 14.37 18.16
C ILE A 395 2.08 14.21 17.88
N GLY A 396 1.68 13.99 16.63
CA GLY A 396 0.26 13.79 16.35
C GLY A 396 -0.16 14.02 14.91
N ARG A 397 -1.48 14.13 14.69
CA ARG A 397 -2.05 14.44 13.37
C ARG A 397 -1.75 15.87 12.93
N ARG A 398 -1.86 16.82 13.87
CA ARG A 398 -1.46 18.22 13.72
C ARG A 398 -0.26 18.46 14.63
N VAL A 399 0.78 19.05 14.08
CA VAL A 399 2.13 19.15 14.63
C VAL A 399 2.51 20.62 14.62
N PRO A 400 2.37 21.35 15.74
CA PRO A 400 2.84 22.73 15.83
C PRO A 400 4.32 22.84 15.48
N ARG A 401 4.69 23.82 14.66
CA ARG A 401 6.07 24.02 14.19
C ARG A 401 7.03 24.20 15.36
N ILE A 402 6.65 25.03 16.34
CA ILE A 402 7.48 25.34 17.50
C ILE A 402 7.81 24.08 18.33
N LEU A 403 6.82 23.20 18.48
CA LEU A 403 6.96 21.93 19.18
C LEU A 403 7.86 20.96 18.42
N LEU A 404 7.70 20.86 17.10
CA LEU A 404 8.54 19.98 16.28
C LEU A 404 10.01 20.39 16.33
N VAL A 405 10.29 21.70 16.21
CA VAL A 405 11.66 22.23 16.33
C VAL A 405 12.23 21.99 17.72
N ALA A 406 11.44 22.22 18.78
CA ALA A 406 11.88 21.98 20.16
C ALA A 406 12.22 20.50 20.42
N VAL A 407 11.40 19.57 19.93
CA VAL A 407 11.64 18.13 20.09
C VAL A 407 12.83 17.67 19.23
N ALA A 408 12.95 18.18 18.00
CA ALA A 408 14.07 17.86 17.11
C ALA A 408 15.41 18.38 17.65
N ALA A 409 15.45 19.58 18.22
CA ALA A 409 16.66 20.12 18.85
C ALA A 409 17.16 19.23 20.01
N ARG A 410 16.25 18.63 20.78
CA ARG A 410 16.60 17.66 21.83
C ARG A 410 17.04 16.30 21.29
N ALA A 411 16.77 16.01 20.02
CA ALA A 411 17.23 14.84 19.29
C ALA A 411 18.49 15.13 18.44
N ASP A 412 19.25 16.18 18.80
CA ASP A 412 20.49 16.60 18.14
C ASP A 412 20.34 16.97 16.65
N LEU A 413 19.13 17.39 16.24
CA LEU A 413 18.88 17.95 14.91
C LEU A 413 18.96 19.49 14.95
N ALA A 414 19.81 20.06 14.09
CA ALA A 414 19.87 21.50 13.91
C ALA A 414 18.58 22.04 13.28
N GLU A 415 18.18 23.27 13.65
CA GLU A 415 16.94 23.88 13.14
C GLU A 415 16.90 23.97 11.61
N GLU A 416 18.02 24.33 10.97
CA GLU A 416 18.15 24.38 9.52
C GLU A 416 17.85 23.02 8.87
N THR A 417 18.40 21.93 9.44
CA THR A 417 18.13 20.55 9.01
C THR A 417 16.66 20.17 9.19
N VAL A 418 15.99 20.67 10.24
CA VAL A 418 14.55 20.44 10.45
C VAL A 418 13.71 21.15 9.38
N LEU A 419 14.07 22.38 9.01
CA LEU A 419 13.38 23.13 7.96
C LEU A 419 13.57 22.49 6.59
N GLU A 420 14.79 22.08 6.24
CA GLU A 420 15.07 21.32 5.02
C GLU A 420 14.30 20.00 4.99
N ALA A 421 14.25 19.30 6.12
CA ALA A 421 13.48 18.08 6.26
C ALA A 421 11.97 18.31 6.07
N LEU A 422 11.43 19.40 6.60
CA LEU A 422 10.03 19.78 6.43
C LEU A 422 9.72 20.07 4.95
N GLU A 423 10.56 20.84 4.26
CA GLU A 423 10.42 21.07 2.82
C GLU A 423 10.47 19.75 2.02
N GLY A 424 11.45 18.89 2.32
CA GLY A 424 11.60 17.59 1.66
C GLY A 424 10.38 16.69 1.88
N SER A 425 9.83 16.68 3.10
CA SER A 425 8.61 15.93 3.42
C SER A 425 7.36 16.48 2.71
N GLY A 426 7.30 17.80 2.50
CA GLY A 426 6.29 18.48 1.69
C GLY A 426 6.34 18.08 0.23
N ARG A 427 7.54 18.10 -0.37
CA ARG A 427 7.76 17.65 -1.76
C ARG A 427 7.38 16.18 -1.95
N ALA A 428 7.72 15.33 -0.99
CA ALA A 428 7.32 13.92 -0.99
C ALA A 428 5.84 13.68 -0.62
N ARG A 429 5.10 14.75 -0.29
CA ARG A 429 3.70 14.76 0.19
C ARG A 429 3.45 13.81 1.35
N LEU A 430 4.39 13.75 2.28
CA LEU A 430 4.28 12.99 3.52
C LEU A 430 3.72 13.86 4.64
N LEU A 431 4.17 15.12 4.71
CA LEU A 431 3.62 16.18 5.55
C LEU A 431 3.17 17.35 4.66
N GLY A 432 2.15 18.08 5.10
CA GLY A 432 1.71 19.34 4.50
C GLY A 432 1.49 20.39 5.57
N GLU A 433 1.38 21.65 5.17
CA GLU A 433 1.10 22.75 6.08
C GLU A 433 -0.37 22.72 6.54
N ALA A 434 -0.58 22.96 7.84
CA ALA A 434 -1.87 22.99 8.51
C ALA A 434 -2.10 24.39 9.11
N GLY A 435 -2.25 25.39 8.22
CA GLY A 435 -2.20 26.80 8.57
C GLY A 435 -0.75 27.32 8.69
N ALA A 436 -0.59 28.52 9.24
CA ALA A 436 0.72 29.21 9.25
C ALA A 436 1.79 28.56 10.14
N ASP A 437 1.39 27.93 11.25
CA ASP A 437 2.33 27.50 12.30
C ASP A 437 2.25 26.01 12.66
N ALA A 438 1.68 25.18 11.78
CA ALA A 438 1.58 23.74 12.04
C ALA A 438 1.74 22.92 10.76
N TYR A 439 2.13 21.67 10.94
CA TYR A 439 2.18 20.65 9.91
C TYR A 439 1.16 19.57 10.22
N GLN A 440 0.72 18.84 9.19
CA GLN A 440 -0.06 17.63 9.34
C GLN A 440 0.38 16.58 8.33
N PHE A 441 0.19 15.31 8.64
CA PHE A 441 0.35 14.29 7.62
C PHE A 441 -0.70 14.48 6.54
N THR A 442 -0.29 14.42 5.27
CA THR A 442 -1.22 14.53 4.14
C THR A 442 -2.34 13.50 4.26
N HIS A 443 -2.00 12.31 4.79
CA HIS A 443 -2.95 11.24 5.08
C HIS A 443 -2.66 10.57 6.43
N ASP A 444 -3.71 10.28 7.19
CA ASP A 444 -3.62 9.62 8.51
C ASP A 444 -2.90 8.26 8.44
N LEU A 445 -3.08 7.52 7.34
CA LEU A 445 -2.40 6.24 7.10
C LEU A 445 -0.87 6.36 7.03
N ILE A 446 -0.34 7.48 6.52
CA ILE A 446 1.11 7.70 6.48
C ILE A 446 1.65 7.77 7.89
N ARG A 447 0.99 8.54 8.76
CA ARG A 447 1.33 8.62 10.18
C ARG A 447 1.27 7.27 10.85
N GLU A 448 0.20 6.50 10.63
CA GLU A 448 0.03 5.17 11.22
C GLU A 448 1.14 4.20 10.79
N VAL A 449 1.53 4.23 9.52
CA VAL A 449 2.65 3.41 9.01
C VAL A 449 3.97 3.86 9.63
N VAL A 450 4.30 5.16 9.61
CA VAL A 450 5.55 5.68 10.19
C VAL A 450 5.62 5.37 11.68
N LEU A 451 4.53 5.60 12.42
CA LEU A 451 4.46 5.28 13.85
C LEU A 451 4.62 3.79 14.08
N SER A 452 3.94 2.94 13.31
CA SER A 452 4.02 1.48 13.49
C SER A 452 5.37 0.91 13.05
N ASP A 453 6.01 1.50 12.04
CA ASP A 453 7.34 1.13 11.59
C ASP A 453 8.41 1.55 12.58
N LEU A 454 8.28 2.76 13.14
CA LEU A 454 9.02 3.17 14.32
C LEU A 454 8.87 2.07 15.39
N MET A 455 7.65 1.67 15.79
CA MET A 455 7.47 0.62 16.79
C MET A 455 8.03 -0.78 16.42
N LEU A 456 8.15 -1.11 15.13
CA LEU A 456 8.75 -2.37 14.66
C LEU A 456 10.29 -2.31 14.58
N ALA A 457 10.84 -1.21 14.07
CA ALA A 457 12.27 -0.91 14.12
C ALA A 457 12.77 -0.83 15.57
N LEU A 458 11.90 -0.38 16.48
CA LEU A 458 12.12 -0.34 17.92
C LEU A 458 12.05 -1.70 18.60
N GLN A 459 11.65 -2.80 17.94
CA GLN A 459 11.91 -4.13 18.51
C GLN A 459 13.41 -4.35 18.78
N ALA A 460 14.30 -3.63 18.07
CA ALA A 460 15.73 -3.59 18.31
C ALA A 460 16.19 -2.45 19.27
N HIS A 461 15.39 -1.39 19.49
CA HIS A 461 15.81 -0.16 20.19
C HIS A 461 14.72 0.53 21.02
N TYR A 462 13.86 -0.23 21.72
CA TYR A 462 12.72 0.30 22.49
C TYR A 462 13.05 1.45 23.46
N ASP A 463 14.28 1.52 23.98
CA ASP A 463 14.70 2.54 24.95
C ASP A 463 14.78 3.94 24.31
N GLU A 464 15.19 4.03 23.04
CA GLU A 464 15.29 5.31 22.32
C GLU A 464 13.93 5.95 22.06
N ALA A 465 12.89 5.15 21.81
CA ALA A 465 11.55 5.68 21.63
C ALA A 465 10.86 6.06 22.92
N LEU A 466 11.12 5.34 24.01
CA LEU A 466 10.66 5.78 25.32
C LEU A 466 11.27 7.15 25.63
N VAL A 467 12.57 7.33 25.41
CA VAL A 467 13.26 8.63 25.56
C VAL A 467 12.63 9.70 24.66
N THR A 468 12.36 9.39 23.40
CA THR A 468 11.75 10.35 22.45
C THR A 468 10.33 10.74 22.87
N LEU A 469 9.52 9.78 23.30
CA LEU A 469 8.15 10.01 23.77
C LEU A 469 8.10 10.76 25.11
N GLU A 470 9.02 10.45 26.01
CA GLU A 470 9.18 11.15 27.29
C GLU A 470 9.55 12.62 27.04
N ARG A 471 10.51 12.88 26.15
CA ARG A 471 10.88 14.24 25.70
C ARG A 471 9.69 14.97 25.07
N ALA A 472 8.94 14.32 24.18
CA ALA A 472 7.75 14.94 23.60
C ALA A 472 6.70 15.29 24.67
N GLY A 473 6.46 14.39 25.63
CA GLY A 473 5.58 14.61 26.78
C GLY A 473 6.01 15.80 27.66
N GLU A 474 7.31 16.00 27.87
CA GLU A 474 7.84 17.17 28.58
C GLU A 474 7.56 18.47 27.85
N VAL A 475 7.76 18.52 26.53
CA VAL A 475 7.51 19.75 25.76
C VAL A 475 6.02 20.09 25.76
N TYR A 476 5.13 19.10 25.59
CA TYR A 476 3.69 19.30 25.72
C TYR A 476 3.29 19.89 27.07
N ARG A 477 3.93 19.42 28.13
CA ARG A 477 3.71 19.94 29.48
C ARG A 477 4.14 21.40 29.60
N MET A 478 5.28 21.78 29.01
CA MET A 478 5.78 23.16 29.03
C MET A 478 4.85 24.11 28.27
N GLU A 479 4.30 23.65 27.14
CA GLU A 479 3.36 24.41 26.32
C GLU A 479 1.90 24.37 26.82
N SER A 480 1.64 23.70 27.96
CA SER A 480 0.29 23.48 28.49
C SER A 480 -0.67 22.75 27.52
N ASP A 481 -0.14 21.96 26.58
CA ASP A 481 -0.91 21.11 25.66
C ASP A 481 -1.18 19.73 26.30
N LEU A 482 -2.24 19.68 27.12
CA LEU A 482 -2.67 18.47 27.81
C LEU A 482 -3.03 17.33 26.83
N GLU A 483 -3.59 17.66 25.67
CA GLU A 483 -4.01 16.70 24.67
C GLU A 483 -2.80 16.00 24.03
N GLY A 484 -1.77 16.76 23.67
CA GLY A 484 -0.50 16.24 23.21
C GLY A 484 0.21 15.38 24.25
N GLU A 485 0.26 15.84 25.51
CA GLU A 485 0.86 15.10 26.63
C GLU A 485 0.20 13.72 26.78
N LEU A 486 -1.14 13.67 26.76
CA LEU A 486 -1.89 12.42 26.93
C LEU A 486 -1.67 11.42 25.79
N ARG A 487 -1.52 11.90 24.55
CA ARG A 487 -1.18 11.03 23.41
C ARG A 487 0.22 10.44 23.55
N ALA A 488 1.21 11.23 23.97
CA ALA A 488 2.58 10.74 24.18
C ALA A 488 2.61 9.66 25.27
N LEU A 489 1.92 9.89 26.39
CA LEU A 489 1.79 8.93 27.48
C LEU A 489 1.07 7.65 27.06
N ALA A 490 0.00 7.77 26.27
CA ALA A 490 -0.71 6.60 25.73
C ALA A 490 0.22 5.71 24.89
N GLN A 491 1.12 6.29 24.09
CA GLN A 491 2.10 5.53 23.31
C GLN A 491 3.16 4.88 24.19
N ILE A 492 3.66 5.57 25.22
CA ILE A 492 4.56 4.98 26.23
C ILE A 492 3.91 3.72 26.83
N GLY A 493 2.64 3.80 27.23
CA GLY A 493 1.91 2.64 27.75
C GLY A 493 1.79 1.49 26.75
N ARG A 494 1.55 1.79 25.47
CA ARG A 494 1.51 0.77 24.41
C ARG A 494 2.86 0.07 24.22
N ILE A 495 3.97 0.81 24.26
CA ILE A 495 5.32 0.25 24.17
C ILE A 495 5.59 -0.72 25.32
N HIS A 496 5.30 -0.31 26.56
CA HIS A 496 5.45 -1.18 27.72
C HIS A 496 4.59 -2.45 27.63
N ARG A 497 3.37 -2.34 27.09
CA ARG A 497 2.54 -3.52 26.80
C ARG A 497 3.20 -4.46 25.79
N TRP A 498 3.76 -3.93 24.71
CA TRP A 498 4.39 -4.74 23.65
C TRP A 498 5.70 -5.38 24.09
N ARG A 499 6.50 -4.70 24.91
CA ARG A 499 7.72 -5.26 25.54
C ARG A 499 7.44 -6.33 26.60
N GLY A 500 6.18 -6.46 27.04
CA GLY A 500 5.83 -7.28 28.19
C GLY A 500 6.17 -6.64 29.54
N THR A 501 6.65 -5.40 29.56
CA THR A 501 6.96 -4.64 30.80
C THR A 501 5.76 -3.84 31.29
N SER A 502 4.59 -4.50 31.36
CA SER A 502 3.33 -3.81 31.68
C SER A 502 3.32 -3.18 33.08
N GLN A 503 4.04 -3.77 34.04
CA GLN A 503 4.19 -3.21 35.39
C GLN A 503 4.97 -1.88 35.38
N GLU A 504 6.05 -1.79 34.60
CA GLU A 504 6.83 -0.54 34.46
C GLU A 504 5.99 0.56 33.80
N GLY A 505 5.20 0.19 32.78
CA GLY A 505 4.26 1.11 32.15
C GLY A 505 3.24 1.66 33.15
N LEU A 506 2.65 0.81 34.00
CA LEU A 506 1.73 1.27 35.05
C LEU A 506 2.41 2.21 36.03
N THR A 507 3.61 1.87 36.51
CA THR A 507 4.38 2.74 37.44
C THR A 507 4.61 4.13 36.85
N ARG A 508 4.83 4.23 35.53
CA ARG A 508 5.03 5.51 34.84
C ARG A 508 3.74 6.29 34.62
N LEU A 509 2.65 5.61 34.24
CA LEU A 509 1.40 6.28 33.85
C LEU A 509 0.46 6.59 35.04
N LEU A 510 0.45 5.76 36.08
CA LEU A 510 -0.48 5.89 37.23
C LEU A 510 -0.38 7.24 37.97
N PRO A 511 0.82 7.79 38.27
CA PRO A 511 0.93 9.08 38.95
C PRO A 511 0.28 10.24 38.19
N LEU A 512 0.12 10.08 36.87
CA LEU A 512 -0.42 11.09 35.97
C LEU A 512 -1.95 11.02 35.85
N VAL A 513 -2.57 9.91 36.26
CA VAL A 513 -4.04 9.74 36.29
C VAL A 513 -4.68 10.77 37.22
N HIS A 514 -4.05 11.07 38.36
CA HIS A 514 -4.55 12.06 39.33
C HIS A 514 -4.40 13.52 38.86
N ARG A 515 -3.61 13.75 37.81
CA ARG A 515 -3.36 15.07 37.21
C ARG A 515 -4.29 15.36 36.04
N LEU A 516 -4.97 14.35 35.53
CA LEU A 516 -6.08 14.54 34.61
C LEU A 516 -7.15 15.35 35.34
N PRO A 517 -7.46 16.58 34.90
CA PRO A 517 -8.55 17.34 35.50
C PRO A 517 -9.85 16.53 35.46
N LYS A 518 -10.88 16.97 36.20
CA LYS A 518 -12.27 16.51 36.04
C LYS A 518 -12.79 16.93 34.64
N ILE A 519 -12.28 16.21 33.64
CA ILE A 519 -12.57 15.98 32.22
C ILE A 519 -13.06 17.17 31.39
N ILE A 520 -12.15 17.68 30.54
CA ILE A 520 -12.49 18.07 29.17
C ILE A 520 -12.41 16.77 28.35
N ALA A 521 -13.51 16.33 27.74
CA ALA A 521 -13.51 15.13 26.93
C ALA A 521 -12.60 15.32 25.71
N SER A 522 -11.58 14.48 25.56
CA SER A 522 -10.59 14.61 24.50
C SER A 522 -10.12 13.25 23.99
N ARG A 523 -9.61 13.22 22.75
CA ARG A 523 -9.11 12.01 22.10
C ARG A 523 -7.86 11.46 22.81
N GLY A 524 -6.98 12.35 23.26
CA GLY A 524 -5.80 12.01 24.06
C GLY A 524 -6.18 11.33 25.36
N ALA A 525 -7.20 11.84 26.07
CA ALA A 525 -7.69 11.24 27.30
C ALA A 525 -8.26 9.83 27.06
N ALA A 526 -9.07 9.65 26.01
CA ALA A 526 -9.58 8.33 25.63
C ALA A 526 -8.45 7.35 25.29
N ALA A 527 -7.47 7.76 24.47
CA ALA A 527 -6.32 6.94 24.10
C ALA A 527 -5.43 6.57 25.32
N PHE A 528 -5.27 7.49 26.26
CA PHE A 528 -4.54 7.25 27.52
C PHE A 528 -5.23 6.17 28.38
N HIS A 529 -6.55 6.25 28.53
CA HIS A 529 -7.32 5.23 29.24
C HIS A 529 -7.32 3.87 28.54
N VAL A 530 -7.31 3.84 27.19
CA VAL A 530 -7.09 2.59 26.43
C VAL A 530 -5.71 1.98 26.74
N ALA A 531 -4.67 2.80 26.79
CA ALA A 531 -3.32 2.33 27.12
C ALA A 531 -3.27 1.73 28.54
N LEU A 532 -3.91 2.37 29.53
CA LEU A 532 -4.04 1.83 30.88
C LEU A 532 -4.78 0.49 30.88
N ALA A 533 -5.90 0.38 30.16
CA ALA A 533 -6.64 -0.88 30.07
C ALA A 533 -5.75 -2.02 29.53
N TYR A 534 -4.95 -1.75 28.50
CA TYR A 534 -4.00 -2.73 27.98
C TYR A 534 -2.90 -3.09 28.99
N LEU A 535 -2.36 -2.13 29.73
CA LEU A 535 -1.37 -2.40 30.76
C LEU A 535 -1.94 -3.23 31.91
N TYR A 536 -3.15 -2.91 32.39
CA TYR A 536 -3.86 -3.68 33.42
C TYR A 536 -4.14 -5.11 32.99
N LYS A 537 -4.57 -5.31 31.74
CA LYS A 537 -4.69 -6.65 31.14
C LYS A 537 -3.35 -7.40 31.15
N GLY A 538 -2.23 -6.69 31.07
CA GLY A 538 -0.89 -7.28 30.96
C GLY A 538 -0.39 -7.81 32.29
N VAL A 539 -0.83 -7.20 33.38
CA VAL A 539 -0.52 -7.61 34.76
C VAL A 539 -1.63 -8.46 35.40
N GLY A 540 -2.73 -8.71 34.68
CA GLY A 540 -3.85 -9.54 35.14
C GLY A 540 -4.88 -8.83 36.03
N GLN A 541 -4.90 -7.49 36.03
CA GLN A 541 -5.83 -6.66 36.80
C GLN A 541 -7.11 -6.37 36.00
N TYR A 542 -8.03 -7.34 35.97
CA TYR A 542 -9.21 -7.29 35.09
C TYR A 542 -10.28 -6.27 35.52
N SER A 543 -10.41 -5.99 36.81
CA SER A 543 -11.33 -4.96 37.34
C SER A 543 -10.94 -3.56 36.88
N GLU A 544 -9.66 -3.22 37.05
CA GLU A 544 -9.07 -1.94 36.67
C GLU A 544 -8.99 -1.80 35.15
N GLN A 545 -8.74 -2.90 34.43
CA GLN A 545 -8.86 -2.95 32.99
C GLN A 545 -10.27 -2.53 32.53
N LEU A 546 -11.32 -3.12 33.12
CA LEU A 546 -12.70 -2.85 32.74
C LEU A 546 -13.05 -1.38 33.00
N ALA A 547 -12.73 -0.86 34.18
CA ALA A 547 -12.95 0.54 34.53
C ALA A 547 -12.21 1.51 33.59
N ALA A 548 -10.96 1.21 33.23
CA ALA A 548 -10.21 2.02 32.28
C ALA A 548 -10.81 1.98 30.86
N ALA A 549 -11.30 0.81 30.41
CA ALA A 549 -11.96 0.67 29.11
C ALA A 549 -13.30 1.40 29.05
N GLU A 550 -14.11 1.35 30.11
CA GLU A 550 -15.37 2.10 30.21
C GLU A 550 -15.14 3.60 30.18
N GLN A 551 -14.12 4.08 30.89
CA GLN A 551 -13.75 5.49 30.91
C GLN A 551 -13.24 5.97 29.55
N ALA A 552 -12.40 5.17 28.88
CA ALA A 552 -12.00 5.43 27.50
C ALA A 552 -13.22 5.57 26.58
N ALA A 553 -14.21 4.69 26.76
CA ALA A 553 -15.42 4.70 25.94
C ALA A 553 -16.33 5.90 26.20
N ALA A 554 -16.44 6.36 27.45
CA ALA A 554 -17.16 7.58 27.79
C ALA A 554 -16.49 8.82 27.17
N LEU A 555 -15.16 8.92 27.26
CA LEU A 555 -14.36 10.02 26.72
C LEU A 555 -14.39 10.09 25.19
N ALA A 556 -14.32 8.92 24.52
CA ALA A 556 -14.43 8.79 23.09
C ALA A 556 -15.78 9.33 22.57
N ARG A 557 -16.89 8.88 23.17
CA ARG A 557 -18.24 9.37 22.84
C ARG A 557 -18.41 10.86 23.09
N ALA A 558 -17.95 11.36 24.23
CA ALA A 558 -18.08 12.76 24.60
C ALA A 558 -17.22 13.71 23.73
N SER A 559 -16.18 13.21 23.06
CA SER A 559 -15.34 13.99 22.14
C SER A 559 -15.76 13.86 20.67
N GLY A 560 -16.88 13.17 20.38
CA GLY A 560 -17.32 12.89 19.00
C GLY A 560 -16.34 11.98 18.24
N ASP A 561 -15.53 11.19 18.95
CA ASP A 561 -14.50 10.32 18.40
C ASP A 561 -14.76 8.86 18.78
N ASP A 562 -15.78 8.26 18.17
CA ASP A 562 -16.09 6.82 18.35
C ASP A 562 -15.03 5.87 17.76
N TYR A 563 -13.92 6.42 17.25
CA TYR A 563 -12.76 5.72 16.68
C TYR A 563 -11.96 4.89 17.70
N ILE A 564 -12.11 5.22 18.99
CA ILE A 564 -11.33 4.65 20.10
C ILE A 564 -12.09 3.51 20.81
N LEU A 565 -13.36 3.26 20.44
CA LEU A 565 -14.19 2.24 21.06
C LEU A 565 -13.83 0.83 20.57
N PRO A 566 -13.48 -0.11 21.47
CA PRO A 566 -13.70 -1.53 21.17
C PRO A 566 -15.21 -1.78 21.14
N THR A 567 -15.70 -2.46 20.11
CA THR A 567 -17.13 -2.79 19.96
C THR A 567 -17.65 -3.59 21.17
N PRO A 568 -18.81 -3.23 21.74
CA PRO A 568 -19.49 -4.08 22.71
C PRO A 568 -20.00 -5.31 21.96
N GLY A 569 -19.38 -6.47 22.19
CA GLY A 569 -19.75 -7.73 21.53
C GLY A 569 -18.59 -8.62 21.09
N ALA A 570 -17.33 -8.22 21.26
CA ALA A 570 -16.20 -9.12 21.01
C ALA A 570 -16.26 -10.32 21.99
N PRO A 571 -16.24 -11.58 21.49
CA PRO A 571 -16.38 -12.76 22.33
C PRO A 571 -15.20 -12.83 23.30
N GLY A 572 -15.47 -12.57 24.58
CA GLY A 572 -14.48 -12.48 25.64
C GLY A 572 -14.83 -11.52 26.77
N ILE A 573 -15.82 -10.63 26.58
CA ILE A 573 -16.38 -9.79 27.64
C ILE A 573 -17.75 -10.33 28.04
N GLY A 574 -17.77 -11.44 28.78
CA GLY A 574 -18.98 -11.94 29.44
C GLY A 574 -18.90 -11.59 30.92
N ALA A 575 -19.64 -10.59 31.37
CA ALA A 575 -20.01 -10.47 32.78
C ALA A 575 -21.06 -11.55 33.10
N PRO A 576 -21.02 -12.20 34.28
CA PRO A 576 -22.00 -13.23 34.65
C PRO A 576 -23.38 -12.58 34.79
N GLY A 577 -24.38 -13.21 34.16
CA GLY A 577 -25.71 -12.65 33.98
C GLY A 577 -26.42 -12.29 35.29
N VAL A 578 -26.90 -11.05 35.36
CA VAL A 578 -28.00 -10.66 36.25
C VAL A 578 -29.28 -10.87 35.46
N GLY A 579 -30.03 -11.91 35.81
CA GLY A 579 -31.34 -12.19 35.24
C GLY A 579 -32.32 -11.06 35.56
N THR A 580 -32.96 -10.51 34.54
CA THR A 580 -34.21 -9.78 34.69
C THR A 580 -35.27 -10.47 33.84
N ALA A 581 -36.32 -10.88 34.52
CA ALA A 581 -37.51 -11.50 33.98
C ALA A 581 -38.38 -10.46 33.24
N GLY A 582 -39.04 -10.92 32.18
CA GLY A 582 -40.08 -10.20 31.41
C GLY A 582 -40.15 -10.83 30.03
N GLY A 583 -41.13 -11.70 29.76
CA GLY A 583 -42.28 -11.36 28.89
C GLY A 583 -41.82 -11.34 27.42
N ASP A 584 -42.20 -12.25 26.53
CA ASP A 584 -43.56 -12.63 26.19
C ASP A 584 -43.61 -13.98 25.46
N VAL A 585 -44.75 -14.65 25.63
CA VAL A 585 -45.19 -15.85 24.94
C VAL A 585 -45.58 -15.51 23.49
N PRO A 586 -45.38 -16.44 22.54
CA PRO A 586 -46.54 -16.81 21.73
C PRO A 586 -46.76 -18.33 21.65
N ASP A 587 -48.05 -18.63 21.72
CA ASP A 587 -48.72 -19.90 21.73
C ASP A 587 -48.74 -20.53 20.32
N ALA A 588 -48.42 -21.82 20.20
CA ALA A 588 -48.91 -22.69 19.13
C ALA A 588 -48.59 -24.18 19.39
N ASP A 589 -49.62 -24.87 19.87
CA ASP A 589 -50.12 -26.15 19.35
C ASP A 589 -49.34 -27.47 19.60
N ARG A 590 -49.85 -28.18 20.62
CA ARG A 590 -50.50 -29.52 20.53
C ARG A 590 -49.70 -30.81 20.32
N ARG A 591 -49.98 -31.72 21.27
CA ARG A 591 -49.90 -33.21 21.29
C ARG A 591 -48.49 -33.77 21.50
N GLY A 592 -48.20 -34.66 22.44
CA GLY A 592 -48.96 -35.42 23.43
C GLY A 592 -48.04 -36.49 24.05
N HIS A 593 -48.54 -37.20 25.08
CA HIS A 593 -47.99 -38.45 25.67
C HIS A 593 -46.72 -38.29 26.55
N SER A 594 -46.79 -38.33 27.89
CA SER A 594 -47.09 -39.43 28.84
C SER A 594 -45.86 -40.25 29.27
N GLY A 595 -45.67 -40.38 30.60
CA GLY A 595 -44.92 -41.48 31.27
C GLY A 595 -43.53 -41.08 31.79
N GLN A 596 -43.35 -40.69 33.05
CA GLN A 596 -43.13 -41.52 34.26
C GLN A 596 -41.89 -42.45 34.27
N ARG A 597 -41.00 -42.13 35.23
CA ARG A 597 -40.33 -42.98 36.25
C ARG A 597 -39.23 -44.00 35.86
N GLY A 598 -38.19 -43.96 36.69
CA GLY A 598 -37.49 -45.14 37.26
C GLY A 598 -36.07 -45.33 36.74
N ASP A 599 -35.04 -44.88 37.47
CA ASP A 599 -34.27 -45.67 38.45
C ASP A 599 -33.69 -47.00 37.92
N ARG A 600 -32.35 -47.07 37.75
CA ARG A 600 -31.45 -47.92 38.56
C ARG A 600 -30.01 -48.05 37.98
N GLU A 601 -29.07 -48.03 38.92
CA GLU A 601 -27.86 -48.88 39.04
C GLU A 601 -26.79 -48.79 37.94
N SER A 602 -25.68 -48.06 38.19
CA SER A 602 -24.46 -48.50 38.89
C SER A 602 -23.64 -49.54 38.13
N VAL A 603 -22.40 -49.19 37.77
CA VAL A 603 -21.13 -49.93 38.03
C VAL A 603 -20.00 -49.22 37.27
N ASP A 604 -19.19 -48.49 38.04
CA ASP A 604 -17.74 -48.65 38.16
C ASP A 604 -16.87 -48.69 36.88
N LEU A 605 -15.96 -47.71 36.73
CA LEU A 605 -14.51 -47.93 36.95
C LEU A 605 -13.68 -46.74 36.48
N ASN A 606 -13.17 -46.03 37.46
CA ASN A 606 -12.07 -45.09 37.37
C ASN A 606 -10.75 -45.87 37.39
N HIS A 607 -10.14 -46.18 36.23
CA HIS A 607 -8.67 -46.32 36.11
C HIS A 607 -8.22 -46.58 34.66
N ARG A 608 -7.62 -45.58 34.00
CA ARG A 608 -6.22 -45.65 33.55
C ARG A 608 -5.81 -44.38 32.79
N ALA A 609 -5.05 -43.59 33.52
CA ALA A 609 -4.10 -42.63 33.00
C ALA A 609 -3.16 -43.27 31.96
N ARG A 610 -2.77 -42.43 30.99
CA ARG A 610 -1.46 -42.38 30.31
C ARG A 610 -1.08 -43.63 29.51
N GLN A 611 -0.87 -43.50 28.20
CA GLN A 611 0.45 -43.17 27.62
C GLN A 611 0.45 -43.29 26.07
N PHE A 612 1.27 -42.44 25.46
CA PHE A 612 1.79 -42.48 24.07
C PHE A 612 0.76 -42.28 22.93
N GLY A 613 0.97 -41.43 21.93
CA GLY A 613 2.24 -41.06 21.30
C GLY A 613 2.41 -41.89 20.02
N ARG A 614 2.34 -41.20 18.86
CA ARG A 614 2.71 -41.66 17.51
C ARG A 614 1.84 -42.75 16.86
N SER A 615 1.09 -42.35 15.83
CA SER A 615 1.34 -42.74 14.42
C SER A 615 0.19 -42.26 13.53
N LEU A 616 0.44 -41.18 12.80
CA LEU A 616 0.27 -41.00 11.34
C LEU A 616 0.54 -39.54 10.97
#